data_AF-A0A8T2PDP6-F1
#
_entry.id   AF-A0A8T2PDP6-F1
#
_cell.length_a   1.000
_cell.length_b   1.000
_cell.length_c   1.000
_cell.angle_alpha   90.00
_cell.angle_beta   90.00
_cell.angle_gamma   90.00
#
_symmetry.space_group_name_H-M   'P 1'
#
loop_
_entity.id
_entity.type
_entity.pdbx_description
1 polymer ?
#
loop_
_entity_poly.entity_id
_entity_poly.type
_entity_poly.pdbx_seq_one_letter_code
_entity_poly.pdbx_strand_id
1 'polypeptide(L)'
;MGAVPLFSLSFTVLLSVCPSRAVNPLDNRDNSFSRSRSSSVTSIDKESREAITSFHFCETFTRKTDSTTTPSLWVGTSLGTVLVIALNLPPAGEQRLLQPVIVSPSGTLIRLKGSILRMAFLDSTGLFLPPAYEPWYEPNAPDDRDEKDKVRKRRPVSELNENQYAVICSEKQAKVIALPSQTCIFKHNITETSFVLRSDIVQMSNGICVACFCANGHIMTLR
;
A
#
# COMPACT_ATOMS: atom_id res chain seq x y z
N MET A 1 -15.45 32.37 17.22
CA MET A 1 -16.41 31.30 17.58
C MET A 1 -16.56 30.38 16.39
N GLY A 2 -16.28 29.09 16.57
CA GLY A 2 -16.28 28.08 15.49
C GLY A 2 -14.98 27.29 15.50
N ALA A 3 -14.87 26.34 16.42
CA ALA A 3 -13.73 25.46 16.54
C ALA A 3 -13.59 24.57 15.29
N VAL A 4 -12.37 24.48 14.77
CA VAL A 4 -11.97 23.50 13.74
C VAL A 4 -12.06 22.12 14.41
N PRO A 5 -12.87 21.18 13.91
CA PRO A 5 -12.81 19.83 14.45
C PRO A 5 -11.50 19.22 13.97
N LEU A 6 -10.68 18.90 14.96
CA LEU A 6 -9.51 18.04 14.88
C LEU A 6 -9.89 16.80 14.04
N PHE A 7 -9.26 16.64 12.87
CA PHE A 7 -9.42 15.46 12.02
C PHE A 7 -8.95 14.23 12.80
N SER A 8 -9.87 13.61 13.54
CA SER A 8 -9.72 12.25 14.03
C SER A 8 -9.93 11.32 12.83
N LEU A 9 -8.90 11.15 12.00
CA LEU A 9 -8.79 9.96 11.17
C LEU A 9 -8.59 8.77 12.12
N SER A 10 -9.69 8.27 12.67
CA SER A 10 -9.74 6.93 13.22
C SER A 10 -9.56 5.96 12.06
N PHE A 11 -8.30 5.69 11.69
CA PHE A 11 -7.92 4.51 10.95
C PHE A 11 -8.15 3.28 11.85
N THR A 12 -9.43 2.95 12.08
CA THR A 12 -9.81 1.65 12.62
C THR A 12 -9.90 0.68 11.46
N VAL A 13 -8.75 0.39 10.83
CA VAL A 13 -8.58 -0.92 10.19
C VAL A 13 -8.43 -1.89 11.35
N LEU A 14 -9.55 -2.41 11.83
CA LEU A 14 -9.59 -3.43 12.87
C LEU A 14 -9.11 -4.76 12.29
N LEU A 15 -7.80 -4.88 12.02
CA LEU A 15 -7.14 -6.18 12.14
C LEU A 15 -6.99 -6.40 13.65
N SER A 16 -8.04 -6.96 14.25
CA SER A 16 -8.11 -7.31 15.66
C SER A 16 -6.97 -8.25 16.04
N VAL A 17 -5.91 -7.73 16.64
CA VAL A 17 -5.00 -8.49 17.51
C VAL A 17 -4.55 -7.58 18.66
N CYS A 18 -5.31 -7.59 19.76
CA CYS A 18 -4.87 -7.30 21.14
C CYS A 18 -6.09 -7.47 22.07
N PRO A 19 -6.08 -8.39 23.06
CA PRO A 19 -7.06 -8.35 24.14
C PRO A 19 -6.68 -7.27 25.16
N SER A 20 -7.67 -6.47 25.54
CA SER A 20 -7.62 -5.52 26.66
C SER A 20 -7.31 -6.26 27.96
N ARG A 21 -6.22 -5.89 28.63
CA ARG A 21 -5.84 -6.41 29.95
C ARG A 21 -6.80 -5.86 31.01
N ALA A 22 -7.86 -6.60 31.32
CA ALA A 22 -8.71 -6.35 32.48
C ALA A 22 -8.33 -7.31 33.63
N VAL A 23 -8.20 -6.72 34.82
CA VAL A 23 -7.81 -7.34 36.08
C VAL A 23 -8.89 -8.31 36.56
N ASN A 24 -8.50 -9.52 36.96
CA ASN A 24 -9.38 -10.49 37.63
C ASN A 24 -9.89 -9.95 38.98
N PRO A 25 -11.18 -10.16 39.28
CA PRO A 25 -11.50 -10.75 40.57
C PRO A 25 -12.57 -11.86 40.49
N LEU A 26 -12.26 -12.95 41.19
CA LEU A 26 -13.16 -13.92 41.84
C LEU A 26 -13.81 -15.03 40.99
N ASP A 27 -13.41 -16.26 41.34
CA ASP A 27 -14.05 -17.54 41.01
C ASP A 27 -15.53 -17.56 41.42
N ASN A 28 -16.43 -18.04 40.54
CA ASN A 28 -17.33 -19.13 40.91
C ASN A 28 -17.94 -19.83 39.69
N ARG A 29 -18.10 -21.15 39.83
CA ARG A 29 -18.72 -22.10 38.89
C ARG A 29 -20.07 -21.63 38.34
N ASP A 30 -20.33 -21.95 37.06
CA ASP A 30 -21.39 -22.91 36.72
C ASP A 30 -21.26 -23.48 35.29
N ASN A 31 -21.50 -24.78 35.24
CA ASN A 31 -21.23 -25.69 34.13
C ASN A 31 -22.52 -25.83 33.29
N SER A 32 -22.55 -25.39 32.03
CA SER A 32 -23.61 -25.81 31.11
C SER A 32 -23.11 -25.94 29.67
N PHE A 33 -23.61 -26.99 29.04
CA PHE A 33 -23.18 -27.57 27.79
C PHE A 33 -23.28 -26.61 26.59
N SER A 34 -22.17 -26.44 25.89
CA SER A 34 -22.14 -26.47 24.42
C SER A 34 -20.76 -26.92 23.96
N ARG A 35 -20.73 -28.06 23.27
CA ARG A 35 -19.57 -28.57 22.53
C ARG A 35 -19.09 -27.50 21.56
N SER A 36 -17.96 -26.87 21.87
CA SER A 36 -17.07 -26.21 20.90
C SER A 36 -15.64 -26.21 21.46
N ARG A 37 -15.01 -27.38 21.46
CA ARG A 37 -13.54 -27.50 21.40
C ARG A 37 -13.27 -27.73 19.92
N SER A 38 -12.76 -26.75 19.17
CA SER A 38 -11.35 -26.40 19.23
C SER A 38 -11.07 -24.92 18.95
N SER A 39 -10.84 -24.13 20.00
CA SER A 39 -9.86 -23.05 19.96
C SER A 39 -8.67 -23.52 20.79
N SER A 40 -7.73 -24.18 20.14
CA SER A 40 -6.49 -24.62 20.78
C SER A 40 -5.71 -23.39 21.24
N VAL A 41 -5.50 -23.29 22.56
CA VAL A 41 -4.64 -22.31 23.25
C VAL A 41 -3.16 -22.39 22.81
N THR A 42 -2.83 -23.25 21.85
CA THR A 42 -1.52 -23.36 21.21
C THR A 42 -1.36 -22.46 19.96
N SER A 43 -2.42 -21.78 19.52
CA SER A 43 -2.36 -20.79 18.44
C SER A 43 -1.84 -19.42 18.90
N ILE A 44 -1.83 -19.17 20.21
CA ILE A 44 -1.44 -17.88 20.80
C ILE A 44 0.09 -17.69 20.87
N ASP A 45 0.86 -18.79 20.83
CA ASP A 45 2.31 -18.77 21.06
C ASP A 45 3.15 -18.85 19.78
N LYS A 46 2.52 -18.84 18.60
CA LYS A 46 3.20 -18.77 17.31
C LYS A 46 2.56 -17.72 16.40
N GLU A 47 2.21 -16.58 16.96
CA GLU A 47 1.94 -15.41 16.14
C GLU A 47 3.26 -15.00 15.48
N SER A 48 3.47 -15.43 14.23
CA SER A 48 4.50 -14.81 13.40
C SER A 48 4.19 -13.31 13.42
N ARG A 49 5.06 -12.53 14.06
CA ARG A 49 4.98 -11.07 14.11
C ARG A 49 5.21 -10.52 12.70
N GLU A 50 4.23 -10.71 11.83
CA GLU A 50 4.20 -10.08 10.53
C GLU A 50 3.92 -8.60 10.76
N ALA A 51 4.83 -7.76 10.28
CA ALA A 51 4.72 -6.32 10.38
C ALA A 51 4.38 -5.76 9.00
N ILE A 52 3.64 -4.65 8.98
CA ILE A 52 3.53 -3.82 7.78
C ILE A 52 4.81 -3.01 7.67
N THR A 53 5.51 -3.12 6.55
CA THR A 53 6.82 -2.50 6.34
C THR A 53 6.78 -1.40 5.30
N SER A 54 5.76 -1.39 4.44
CA SER A 54 5.50 -0.31 3.50
C SER A 54 4.03 -0.30 3.09
N PHE A 55 3.55 0.87 2.66
CA PHE A 55 2.24 0.99 2.05
C PHE A 55 2.25 2.08 0.98
N HIS A 56 1.34 1.98 0.00
CA HIS A 56 1.24 2.94 -1.10
C HIS A 56 -0.23 3.11 -1.52
N PHE A 57 -0.72 4.35 -1.54
CA PHE A 57 -2.02 4.69 -2.11
C PHE A 57 -1.86 5.00 -3.59
N CYS A 58 -2.68 4.38 -4.45
CA CYS A 58 -2.67 4.64 -5.89
C CYS A 58 -4.02 4.30 -6.53
N GLU A 59 -4.29 4.91 -7.68
CA GLU A 59 -5.41 4.55 -8.54
C GLU A 59 -4.91 3.63 -9.66
N THR A 60 -5.20 2.34 -9.54
CA THR A 60 -4.60 1.30 -10.40
C THR A 60 -5.51 0.08 -10.51
N PHE A 61 -5.15 -0.89 -11.35
CA PHE A 61 -5.87 -2.16 -11.45
C PHE A 61 -5.55 -3.04 -10.25
N THR A 62 -6.58 -3.45 -9.52
CA THR A 62 -6.40 -4.15 -8.24
C THR A 62 -6.42 -5.66 -8.40
N ARG A 63 -7.13 -6.19 -9.41
CA ARG A 63 -7.29 -7.61 -9.69
C ARG A 63 -6.84 -7.96 -11.09
N LYS A 64 -6.55 -9.26 -11.27
CA LYS A 64 -6.40 -9.84 -12.59
C LYS A 64 -7.69 -9.59 -13.37
N THR A 65 -7.56 -9.16 -14.63
CA THR A 65 -8.69 -8.88 -15.55
C THR A 65 -9.59 -7.70 -15.18
N ASP A 66 -9.20 -6.85 -14.22
CA ASP A 66 -9.90 -5.57 -14.03
C ASP A 66 -9.84 -4.77 -15.36
N SER A 67 -10.97 -4.19 -15.77
CA SER A 67 -11.07 -3.32 -16.94
C SER A 67 -11.00 -1.83 -16.61
N THR A 68 -11.00 -1.49 -15.32
CA THR A 68 -10.92 -0.12 -14.81
C THR A 68 -9.98 -0.03 -13.63
N THR A 69 -9.32 1.11 -13.49
CA THR A 69 -8.55 1.42 -12.29
C THR A 69 -9.49 1.76 -11.14
N THR A 70 -9.03 1.53 -9.91
CA THR A 70 -9.74 1.94 -8.70
C THR A 70 -8.75 2.49 -7.67
N PRO A 71 -9.16 3.43 -6.80
CA PRO A 71 -8.37 3.82 -5.66
C PRO A 71 -8.06 2.61 -4.78
N SER A 72 -6.80 2.44 -4.39
CA SER A 72 -6.36 1.24 -3.68
C SER A 72 -5.20 1.53 -2.73
N LEU A 73 -5.10 0.68 -1.71
CA LEU A 73 -3.99 0.63 -0.76
C LEU A 73 -3.22 -0.68 -0.97
N TRP A 74 -1.94 -0.55 -1.34
CA TRP A 74 -1.02 -1.66 -1.46
C TRP A 74 -0.18 -1.74 -0.19
N VAL A 75 -0.17 -2.90 0.47
CA VAL A 75 0.45 -3.09 1.79
C VAL A 75 1.54 -4.15 1.67
N GLY A 76 2.79 -3.76 1.86
CA GLY A 76 3.94 -4.64 1.91
C GLY A 76 4.24 -5.09 3.34
N THR A 77 4.61 -6.36 3.51
CA THR A 77 4.84 -6.97 4.82
C THR A 77 6.27 -7.47 5.01
N SER A 78 6.63 -7.72 6.27
CA SER A 78 7.94 -8.27 6.67
C SER A 78 8.19 -9.69 6.17
N LEU A 79 7.14 -10.42 5.77
CA LEU A 79 7.25 -11.75 5.16
C LEU A 79 7.39 -11.72 3.63
N GLY A 80 7.51 -10.53 3.04
CA GLY A 80 7.68 -10.38 1.60
C GLY A 80 6.39 -10.55 0.80
N THR A 81 5.24 -10.28 1.42
CA THR A 81 3.95 -10.30 0.74
C THR A 81 3.46 -8.87 0.52
N VAL A 82 2.85 -8.63 -0.65
CA VAL A 82 2.07 -7.43 -0.92
C VAL A 82 0.59 -7.82 -1.01
N LEU A 83 -0.22 -7.20 -0.16
CA LEU A 83 -1.68 -7.27 -0.12
C LEU A 83 -2.26 -6.05 -0.84
N VAL A 84 -3.34 -6.23 -1.59
CA VAL A 84 -4.03 -5.11 -2.25
C VAL A 84 -5.45 -4.96 -1.69
N ILE A 85 -5.77 -3.75 -1.22
CA ILE A 85 -7.09 -3.39 -0.70
C ILE A 85 -7.69 -2.35 -1.64
N ALA A 86 -8.81 -2.65 -2.27
CA ALA A 86 -9.56 -1.70 -3.09
C ALA A 86 -10.41 -0.80 -2.19
N LEU A 87 -10.44 0.50 -2.51
CA LEU A 87 -11.17 1.54 -1.81
C LEU A 87 -12.30 2.03 -2.70
N ASN A 88 -13.53 1.79 -2.28
CA ASN A 88 -14.70 2.35 -2.92
C ASN A 88 -15.04 3.69 -2.26
N LEU A 89 -14.65 4.77 -2.92
CA LEU A 89 -14.89 6.13 -2.46
C LEU A 89 -16.30 6.58 -2.87
N PRO A 90 -17.12 7.10 -1.95
CA PRO A 90 -18.37 7.73 -2.33
C PRO A 90 -18.14 8.87 -3.33
N PRO A 91 -19.14 9.15 -4.20
CA PRO A 91 -19.08 10.27 -5.13
C PRO A 91 -18.75 11.59 -4.42
N ALA A 92 -18.05 12.48 -5.11
CA ALA A 92 -17.69 13.78 -4.57
C ALA A 92 -18.93 14.63 -4.22
N GLY A 93 -18.76 15.62 -3.34
CA GLY A 93 -19.85 16.47 -2.84
C GLY A 93 -20.44 15.96 -1.54
N GLU A 94 -21.71 16.27 -1.28
CA GLU A 94 -22.38 15.96 -0.01
C GLU A 94 -22.44 14.45 0.29
N GLN A 95 -22.53 13.60 -0.74
CA GLN A 95 -22.57 12.14 -0.56
C GLN A 95 -21.31 11.61 0.15
N ARG A 96 -20.14 12.22 -0.08
CA ARG A 96 -18.90 11.84 0.61
C ARG A 96 -18.90 12.18 2.10
N LEU A 97 -19.75 13.11 2.54
CA LEU A 97 -19.93 13.44 3.95
C LEU A 97 -20.90 12.49 4.65
N LEU A 98 -21.78 11.84 3.88
CA LEU A 98 -22.87 11.00 4.40
C LEU A 98 -22.58 9.51 4.32
N GLN A 99 -21.77 9.08 3.35
CA GLN A 99 -21.47 7.67 3.10
C GLN A 99 -20.05 7.31 3.54
N PRO A 100 -19.84 6.13 4.14
CA PRO A 100 -18.51 5.66 4.50
C PRO A 100 -17.73 5.21 3.25
N VAL A 101 -16.40 5.26 3.34
CA VAL A 101 -15.53 4.57 2.39
C VAL A 101 -15.64 3.07 2.64
N ILE A 102 -15.91 2.29 1.59
CA ILE A 102 -15.96 0.83 1.69
C ILE A 102 -14.59 0.27 1.28
N VAL A 103 -14.00 -0.53 2.15
CA VAL A 103 -12.74 -1.23 1.89
C VAL A 103 -13.01 -2.69 1.55
N SER A 104 -12.37 -3.20 0.50
CA SER A 104 -12.53 -4.59 0.07
C SER A 104 -11.16 -5.20 -0.26
N PRO A 105 -10.78 -6.34 0.34
CA PRO A 105 -9.59 -7.07 -0.09
C PRO A 105 -9.75 -7.46 -1.56
N SER A 106 -8.73 -7.16 -2.37
CA SER A 106 -8.76 -7.45 -3.80
C SER A 106 -8.62 -8.96 -4.10
N GLY A 107 -8.02 -9.72 -3.18
CA GLY A 107 -7.61 -11.11 -3.40
C GLY A 107 -6.25 -11.24 -4.10
N THR A 108 -5.70 -10.13 -4.60
CA THR A 108 -4.35 -10.04 -5.16
C THR A 108 -3.29 -10.17 -4.07
N LEU A 109 -2.36 -11.10 -4.29
CA LEU A 109 -1.22 -11.40 -3.41
C LEU A 109 0.04 -11.52 -4.24
N ILE A 110 1.04 -10.67 -3.97
CA ILE A 110 2.32 -10.71 -4.66
C ILE A 110 3.40 -11.09 -3.66
N ARG A 111 4.19 -12.13 -3.96
CA ARG A 111 5.25 -12.63 -3.08
C ARG A 111 6.64 -12.35 -3.62
N LEU A 112 7.52 -11.85 -2.76
CA LEU A 112 8.95 -11.60 -2.98
C LEU A 112 9.76 -12.27 -1.87
N LYS A 113 11.07 -12.46 -2.11
CA LYS A 113 11.97 -12.92 -1.05
C LYS A 113 12.36 -11.75 -0.14
N GLY A 114 12.20 -11.92 1.18
CA GLY A 114 12.54 -10.89 2.17
C GLY A 114 11.48 -9.79 2.30
N SER A 115 11.62 -8.95 3.32
CA SER A 115 10.66 -7.88 3.65
C SER A 115 10.46 -6.89 2.50
N ILE A 116 9.23 -6.41 2.29
CA ILE A 116 8.95 -5.38 1.28
C ILE A 116 9.46 -4.02 1.77
N LEU A 117 10.29 -3.35 0.97
CA LEU A 117 10.90 -2.07 1.32
C LEU A 117 10.26 -0.89 0.59
N ARG A 118 9.97 -1.04 -0.70
CA ARG A 118 9.48 0.06 -1.54
C ARG A 118 8.57 -0.44 -2.64
N MET A 119 7.56 0.36 -2.97
CA MET A 119 6.64 0.17 -4.08
C MET A 119 6.51 1.49 -4.85
N ALA A 120 6.40 1.40 -6.17
CA ALA A 120 5.94 2.50 -7.02
C ALA A 120 5.16 1.96 -8.21
N PHE A 121 4.39 2.84 -8.82
CA PHE A 121 3.50 2.51 -9.93
C PHE A 121 3.82 3.40 -11.11
N LEU A 122 3.90 2.79 -12.28
CA LEU A 122 4.23 3.43 -13.53
C LEU A 122 3.09 3.29 -14.53
N ASP A 123 2.95 4.27 -15.40
CA ASP A 123 2.11 4.16 -16.60
C ASP A 123 2.80 3.34 -17.70
N SER A 124 2.11 3.19 -18.84
CA SER A 124 2.58 2.49 -20.03
C SER A 124 3.86 3.07 -20.63
N THR A 125 4.13 4.35 -20.37
CA THR A 125 5.31 5.08 -20.86
C THR A 125 6.51 4.96 -19.92
N GLY A 126 6.32 4.33 -18.75
CA GLY A 126 7.35 4.18 -17.74
C GLY A 126 7.57 5.42 -16.88
N LEU A 127 6.58 6.31 -16.79
CA LEU A 127 6.58 7.45 -15.86
C LEU A 127 5.78 7.10 -14.60
N PHE A 128 6.08 7.75 -13.48
CA PHE A 128 5.31 7.55 -12.24
C PHE A 128 3.84 7.92 -12.43
N LEU A 129 2.94 7.10 -11.90
CA LEU A 129 1.55 7.49 -11.73
C LEU A 129 1.47 8.75 -10.85
N PRO A 130 0.53 9.66 -11.14
CA PRO A 130 0.28 10.82 -10.29
C PRO A 130 0.03 10.38 -8.84
N PRO A 131 0.52 11.14 -7.85
CA PRO A 131 0.24 10.84 -6.46
C PRO A 131 -1.27 10.86 -6.20
N ALA A 132 -1.76 9.92 -5.38
CA ALA A 132 -3.16 9.87 -4.94
C ALA A 132 -3.54 11.02 -3.97
N TYR A 133 -2.61 11.95 -3.72
CA TYR A 133 -2.77 13.11 -2.86
C TYR A 133 -2.32 14.36 -3.62
N GLU A 134 -2.94 15.48 -3.31
CA GLU A 134 -2.42 16.79 -3.72
C GLU A 134 -1.38 17.26 -2.69
N PRO A 135 -0.24 17.80 -3.13
CA PRO A 135 0.70 18.45 -2.21
C PRO A 135 -0.02 19.53 -1.42
N TRP A 136 0.22 19.57 -0.10
CA TRP A 136 -0.31 20.64 0.72
C TRP A 136 0.34 21.96 0.30
N TYR A 137 -0.47 23.00 0.13
CA TYR A 137 -0.01 24.35 -0.21
C TYR A 137 -0.27 25.30 0.96
N GLU A 138 0.62 26.27 1.14
CA GLU A 138 0.40 27.34 2.11
C GLU A 138 -0.76 28.23 1.63
N PRO A 139 -1.84 28.39 2.42
CA PRO A 139 -3.00 29.17 2.02
C PRO A 139 -2.72 30.66 1.73
N ASN A 140 -1.60 31.18 2.25
CA ASN A 140 -1.24 32.59 2.21
C ASN A 140 0.02 32.86 1.36
N ALA A 141 0.49 31.89 0.57
CA ALA A 141 1.65 32.12 -0.29
C ALA A 141 1.34 33.23 -1.31
N PRO A 142 2.29 34.15 -1.58
CA PRO A 142 2.14 35.13 -2.64
C PRO A 142 1.85 34.38 -3.95
N ASP A 143 0.84 34.86 -4.65
CA ASP A 143 0.17 34.15 -5.74
C ASP A 143 1.09 34.02 -6.98
N ASP A 144 1.95 33.00 -7.01
CA ASP A 144 2.61 32.54 -8.23
C ASP A 144 1.58 31.73 -9.06
N ARG A 145 0.60 32.47 -9.63
CA ARG A 145 -0.56 31.91 -10.34
C ARG A 145 -0.20 31.23 -11.66
N ASP A 146 1.02 31.40 -12.16
CA ASP A 146 1.42 30.93 -13.49
C ASP A 146 1.84 29.45 -13.55
N GLU A 147 2.23 28.81 -12.43
CA GLU A 147 2.44 27.35 -12.36
C GLU A 147 1.14 26.57 -12.09
N LYS A 148 0.19 27.21 -11.40
CA LYS A 148 -1.06 26.65 -10.85
C LYS A 148 -2.00 26.09 -11.92
N ASP A 149 -1.94 26.64 -13.13
CA ASP A 149 -2.83 26.29 -14.24
C ASP A 149 -2.28 25.18 -15.14
N LYS A 150 -0.97 24.93 -15.11
CA LYS A 150 -0.31 23.86 -15.91
C LYS A 150 -0.53 22.47 -15.31
N VAL A 151 -0.62 22.37 -13.98
CA VAL A 151 -0.86 21.10 -13.27
C VAL A 151 -2.34 20.71 -13.30
N ARG A 152 -3.25 21.70 -13.18
CA ARG A 152 -4.71 21.47 -13.15
C ARG A 152 -5.33 21.14 -14.51
N LYS A 153 -4.73 21.59 -15.62
CA LYS A 153 -5.24 21.37 -17.00
C LYS A 153 -4.76 20.08 -17.67
N ARG A 154 -3.87 19.30 -17.05
CA ARG A 154 -3.47 17.99 -17.59
C ARG A 154 -4.45 16.90 -17.19
N ARG A 155 -5.72 17.07 -17.58
CA ARG A 155 -6.68 15.98 -17.66
C ARG A 155 -6.98 15.70 -19.12
N PRO A 156 -6.42 14.65 -19.71
CA PRO A 156 -7.26 13.66 -20.30
C PRO A 156 -7.81 12.78 -19.17
N VAL A 157 -9.14 12.64 -19.11
CA VAL A 157 -9.69 11.36 -18.67
C VAL A 157 -9.20 10.37 -19.70
N SER A 158 -8.09 9.70 -19.44
CA SER A 158 -7.55 8.71 -20.37
C SER A 158 -8.45 7.49 -20.31
N GLU A 159 -9.52 7.50 -21.11
CA GLU A 159 -10.39 6.33 -21.39
C GLU A 159 -9.69 5.27 -22.25
N LEU A 160 -8.37 5.09 -22.10
CA LEU A 160 -7.64 4.10 -22.86
C LEU A 160 -6.92 3.17 -21.88
N ASN A 161 -7.29 1.90 -22.04
CA ASN A 161 -6.85 0.72 -21.31
C ASN A 161 -5.35 0.47 -21.54
N GLU A 162 -4.52 1.35 -21.00
CA GLU A 162 -3.07 1.25 -21.10
C GLU A 162 -2.51 0.47 -19.92
N ASN A 163 -1.61 -0.47 -20.22
CA ASN A 163 -0.97 -1.29 -19.19
C ASN A 163 -0.25 -0.40 -18.19
N GLN A 164 -0.40 -0.69 -16.90
CA GLN A 164 0.37 -0.07 -15.82
C GLN A 164 1.38 -1.07 -15.26
N TYR A 165 2.37 -0.59 -14.52
CA TYR A 165 3.39 -1.45 -13.93
C TYR A 165 3.57 -1.15 -12.45
N ALA A 166 3.55 -2.19 -11.62
CA ALA A 166 3.94 -2.10 -10.22
C ALA A 166 5.40 -2.54 -10.06
N VAL A 167 6.26 -1.64 -9.60
CA VAL A 167 7.66 -1.89 -9.28
C VAL A 167 7.76 -2.11 -7.77
N ILE A 168 8.19 -3.30 -7.36
CA ILE A 168 8.22 -3.72 -5.95
C ILE A 168 9.64 -4.17 -5.61
N CYS A 169 10.24 -3.54 -4.60
CA CYS A 169 11.54 -3.91 -4.08
C CYS A 169 11.41 -4.48 -2.66
N SER A 170 12.03 -5.64 -2.44
CA SER A 170 12.22 -6.27 -1.15
C SER A 170 13.70 -6.25 -0.73
N GLU A 171 13.98 -6.79 0.44
CA GLU A 171 15.35 -6.99 0.96
C GLU A 171 16.25 -7.84 0.06
N LYS A 172 15.69 -8.68 -0.82
CA LYS A 172 16.46 -9.63 -1.63
C LYS A 172 16.17 -9.51 -3.13
N GLN A 173 15.05 -8.93 -3.53
CA GLN A 173 14.59 -8.95 -4.92
C GLN A 173 13.93 -7.64 -5.33
N ALA A 174 14.00 -7.33 -6.62
CA ALA A 174 13.11 -6.37 -7.27
C ALA A 174 12.24 -7.11 -8.29
N LYS A 175 10.96 -6.73 -8.39
CA LYS A 175 10.02 -7.24 -9.40
C LYS A 175 9.29 -6.10 -10.08
N VAL A 176 8.98 -6.29 -11.36
CA VAL A 176 8.05 -5.47 -12.12
C VAL A 176 6.87 -6.34 -12.52
N ILE A 177 5.67 -5.94 -12.11
CA ILE A 177 4.42 -6.63 -12.34
C ILE A 177 3.57 -5.80 -13.31
N ALA A 178 3.18 -6.39 -14.44
CA ALA A 178 2.28 -5.74 -15.38
C ALA A 178 0.83 -5.85 -14.91
N LEU A 179 0.10 -4.74 -14.93
CA LEU A 179 -1.30 -4.60 -14.53
C LEU A 179 -2.16 -4.27 -15.76
N PRO A 180 -3.37 -4.85 -15.90
CA PRO A 180 -4.08 -5.71 -14.93
C PRO A 180 -3.65 -7.18 -14.94
N SER A 181 -2.77 -7.62 -15.85
CA SER A 181 -2.47 -9.06 -16.03
C SER A 181 -1.88 -9.78 -14.80
N GLN A 182 -1.28 -9.01 -13.89
CA GLN A 182 -0.50 -9.46 -12.73
C GLN A 182 0.67 -10.38 -13.10
N THR A 183 1.17 -10.26 -14.33
CA THR A 183 2.32 -11.02 -14.80
C THR A 183 3.61 -10.36 -14.34
N CYS A 184 4.52 -11.16 -13.78
CA CYS A 184 5.85 -10.69 -13.41
C CYS A 184 6.71 -10.63 -14.68
N ILE A 185 6.91 -9.43 -15.23
CA ILE A 185 7.65 -9.22 -16.48
C ILE A 185 9.16 -9.08 -16.24
N PHE A 186 9.55 -8.62 -15.05
CA PHE A 186 10.96 -8.53 -14.67
C PHE A 186 11.13 -8.98 -13.21
N LYS A 187 12.24 -9.68 -12.96
CA LYS A 187 12.63 -10.13 -11.63
C LYS A 187 14.16 -10.10 -11.54
N HIS A 188 14.67 -9.37 -10.57
CA HIS A 188 16.09 -9.32 -10.26
C HIS A 188 16.34 -9.80 -8.83
N ASN A 189 17.28 -10.73 -8.65
CA ASN A 189 17.78 -11.11 -7.32
C ASN A 189 18.92 -10.15 -6.96
N ILE A 190 18.66 -9.21 -6.06
CA ILE A 190 19.62 -8.16 -5.68
C ILE A 190 20.79 -8.78 -4.91
N THR A 191 20.48 -9.64 -3.95
CA THR A 191 21.47 -10.31 -3.13
C THR A 191 20.92 -11.62 -2.56
N GLU A 192 21.77 -12.64 -2.47
CA GLU A 192 21.44 -13.92 -1.84
C GLU A 192 21.96 -14.00 -0.40
N THR A 193 23.20 -13.53 -0.19
CA THR A 193 23.95 -13.64 1.07
C THR A 193 23.81 -12.43 2.00
N SER A 194 23.31 -11.29 1.53
CA SER A 194 23.11 -10.06 2.31
C SER A 194 21.66 -9.57 2.22
N PHE A 195 21.34 -8.34 2.59
CA PHE A 195 20.00 -7.76 2.43
C PHE A 195 20.10 -6.27 2.09
N VAL A 196 19.07 -5.77 1.41
CA VAL A 196 18.91 -4.34 1.12
C VAL A 196 18.45 -3.62 2.39
N LEU A 197 19.20 -2.60 2.80
CA LEU A 197 18.85 -1.74 3.94
C LEU A 197 17.83 -0.68 3.56
N ARG A 198 17.99 -0.12 2.35
CA ARG A 198 17.12 0.92 1.81
C ARG A 198 17.02 0.77 0.30
N SER A 199 15.81 0.94 -0.22
CA SER A 199 15.55 1.01 -1.64
C SER A 199 14.71 2.25 -1.94
N ASP A 200 14.98 2.88 -3.07
CA ASP A 200 14.11 3.90 -3.64
C ASP A 200 13.96 3.71 -5.14
N ILE A 201 12.87 4.22 -5.67
CA ILE A 201 12.55 4.18 -7.10
C ILE A 201 12.69 5.62 -7.57
N VAL A 202 13.70 5.87 -8.40
CA VAL A 202 14.17 7.22 -8.69
C VAL A 202 14.18 7.48 -10.19
N GLN A 203 13.74 8.69 -10.58
CA GLN A 203 13.91 9.19 -11.93
C GLN A 203 15.39 9.56 -12.13
N MET A 204 16.01 8.96 -13.14
CA MET A 204 17.31 9.38 -13.66
C MET A 204 17.15 10.00 -15.04
N SER A 205 18.24 10.57 -15.59
CA SER A 205 18.25 11.20 -16.93
C SER A 205 17.74 10.26 -18.02
N ASN A 206 17.93 8.95 -17.85
CA ASN A 206 17.64 7.93 -18.85
C ASN A 206 16.43 7.05 -18.44
N GLY A 207 15.55 7.55 -17.58
CA GLY A 207 14.36 6.84 -17.11
C GLY A 207 14.39 6.49 -15.62
N ILE A 208 13.35 5.77 -15.18
CA ILE A 208 13.20 5.35 -13.79
C ILE A 208 14.07 4.12 -13.52
N CYS A 209 14.68 4.05 -12.33
CA CYS A 209 15.43 2.89 -11.89
C CYS A 209 15.18 2.60 -10.41
N VAL A 210 15.48 1.38 -9.98
CA VAL A 210 15.49 1.01 -8.56
C VAL A 210 16.91 1.18 -8.03
N ALA A 211 17.10 2.08 -7.07
CA ALA A 211 18.37 2.27 -6.37
C ALA A 211 18.32 1.54 -5.02
N CYS A 212 19.32 0.70 -4.73
CA CYS A 212 19.38 -0.13 -3.53
C CYS A 212 20.71 0.09 -2.79
N PHE A 213 20.63 0.33 -1.48
CA PHE A 213 21.78 0.32 -0.58
C PHE A 213 21.76 -0.98 0.24
N CYS A 214 22.78 -1.82 0.06
CA CYS A 214 22.88 -3.13 0.66
C CYS A 214 23.68 -3.10 1.97
N ALA A 215 23.40 -4.05 2.87
CA ALA A 215 24.08 -4.15 4.17
C ALA A 215 25.59 -4.45 4.07
N ASN A 216 26.07 -4.91 2.91
CA ASN A 216 27.49 -5.05 2.59
C ASN A 216 28.16 -3.74 2.12
N GLY A 217 27.45 -2.60 2.16
CA GLY A 217 27.96 -1.29 1.78
C GLY A 217 27.86 -0.95 0.29
N HIS A 218 27.37 -1.85 -0.56
CA HIS A 218 27.23 -1.58 -1.99
C HIS A 218 25.94 -0.81 -2.33
N ILE A 219 26.07 0.13 -3.27
CA ILE A 219 24.92 0.81 -3.91
C ILE A 219 24.75 0.21 -5.32
N MET A 220 23.55 -0.23 -5.64
CA MET A 220 23.18 -0.80 -6.93
C MET A 220 22.04 -0.01 -7.55
N THR A 221 22.03 0.10 -8.88
CA THR A 221 20.94 0.72 -9.64
C THR A 221 20.45 -0.27 -10.71
N LEU A 222 19.18 -0.64 -10.66
CA LEU A 222 18.54 -1.57 -11.58
C LEU A 222 17.65 -0.79 -12.55
N ARG A 223 17.91 -0.92 -13.84
CA ARG A 223 17.10 -0.33 -14.92
C ARG A 223 16.26 -1.41 -15.58
#